data_AF-A0A7L1FGK0-F1
#
_entry.id   AF-A0A7L1FGK0-F1
#
_cell.length_a   1.000
_cell.length_b   1.000
_cell.length_c   1.000
_cell.angle_alpha   90.00
_cell.angle_beta   90.00
_cell.angle_gamma   90.00
#
_symmetry.space_group_name_H-M   'P 1'
#
loop_
_entity.id
_entity.type
_entity.pdbx_description
1 polymer ?
#
loop_
_entity_poly.entity_id
_entity_poly.type
_entity_poly.pdbx_seq_one_letter_code
_entity_poly.pdbx_strand_id
1 'polypeptide(L)'
;GEAVVPVASCDLREYNSHPKEQLPFKEFLEYWREYIRNGHSSSRGCLYLKDWHLSRSGLIPKFQQQDVYTTPVYFSSDWLNEYWDAVAEDDFRFVYMGPKG
;
A
#
# COMPACT_ATOMS: atom_id res chain seq x y z
N GLY A 1 -11.09 5.98 6.09
CA GLY A 1 -10.13 6.19 7.20
C GLY A 1 -9.27 7.40 6.90
N GLU A 2 -8.68 8.02 7.93
CA GLU A 2 -7.84 9.23 7.81
C GLU A 2 -6.37 8.93 7.49
N ALA A 3 -5.98 7.66 7.40
CA ALA A 3 -4.62 7.26 7.07
C ALA A 3 -4.19 7.84 5.71
N VAL A 4 -2.97 8.37 5.63
CA VAL A 4 -2.37 8.84 4.39
C VAL A 4 -1.61 7.68 3.74
N VAL A 5 -1.88 7.44 2.46
CA VAL A 5 -1.38 6.28 1.71
C VAL A 5 -0.67 6.70 0.42
N PRO A 6 0.38 5.96 0.01
CA PRO A 6 1.07 6.18 -1.26
C PRO A 6 0.28 5.61 -2.43
N VAL A 7 -0.06 6.46 -3.39
CA VAL A 7 -0.83 6.12 -4.58
C VAL A 7 -0.06 6.51 -5.83
N ALA A 8 0.22 5.54 -6.69
CA ALA A 8 0.90 5.74 -7.96
C ALA A 8 -0.11 5.99 -9.09
N SER A 9 0.17 6.94 -9.98
CA SER A 9 -0.56 7.08 -11.25
C SER A 9 0.08 6.19 -12.31
N CYS A 10 -0.65 5.17 -12.78
CA CYS A 10 -0.16 4.22 -13.78
C CYS A 10 -0.01 4.83 -15.18
N ASP A 11 -0.77 5.89 -15.48
CA ASP A 11 -0.77 6.53 -16.80
C ASP A 11 0.37 7.54 -16.98
N LEU A 12 0.94 8.01 -15.87
CA LEU A 12 2.07 8.94 -15.86
C LEU A 12 3.38 8.16 -15.72
N ARG A 13 4.31 8.39 -16.64
CA ARG A 13 5.67 7.84 -16.57
C ARG A 13 6.67 8.98 -16.52
N GLU A 14 7.27 9.19 -15.35
CA GLU A 14 8.34 10.14 -15.15
C GLU A 14 9.62 9.36 -14.82
N TYR A 15 10.63 9.41 -15.71
CA TYR A 15 11.96 8.82 -15.50
C TYR A 15 11.94 7.41 -14.85
N ASN A 16 11.37 6.43 -15.57
CA ASN A 16 11.24 5.02 -15.14
C ASN A 16 10.45 4.79 -13.85
N SER A 17 9.78 5.81 -13.30
CA SER A 17 8.95 5.72 -12.11
C SER A 17 7.53 6.20 -12.41
N HIS A 18 6.57 5.64 -11.70
CA HIS A 18 5.23 6.21 -11.62
C HIS A 18 5.25 7.22 -10.46
N PRO A 19 4.93 8.51 -10.71
CA PRO A 19 4.86 9.49 -9.64
C PRO A 19 3.84 9.03 -8.59
N LYS A 20 4.22 9.13 -7.32
CA LYS A 20 3.39 8.77 -6.18
C LYS A 20 2.86 10.02 -5.52
N GLU A 21 1.55 10.09 -5.36
CA GLU A 21 0.87 11.07 -4.53
C GLU A 21 0.51 10.48 -3.17
N GLN A 22 0.52 11.33 -2.15
CA GLN A 22 0.06 10.96 -0.81
C GLN A 22 -1.41 11.37 -0.68
N LEU A 23 -2.30 10.38 -0.59
CA LEU A 23 -3.74 10.61 -0.50
C LEU A 23 -4.32 10.10 0.82
N PRO A 24 -5.38 10.72 1.36
CA PRO A 24 -6.20 10.07 2.38
C PRO A 24 -6.78 8.76 1.84
N PHE A 25 -6.68 7.68 2.63
CA PHE A 25 -7.16 6.36 2.24
C PHE A 25 -8.64 6.34 1.88
N LYS A 26 -9.45 7.17 2.56
CA LYS A 26 -10.87 7.37 2.21
C LYS A 26 -11.06 7.87 0.78
N GLU A 27 -10.24 8.81 0.33
CA GLU A 27 -10.33 9.38 -1.02
C GLU A 27 -9.94 8.35 -2.08
N PHE A 28 -8.87 7.57 -1.82
CA PHE A 28 -8.50 6.46 -2.70
C PHE A 28 -9.63 5.42 -2.83
N LEU A 29 -10.31 5.07 -1.73
CA LEU A 29 -11.44 4.15 -1.77
C LEU A 29 -12.66 4.71 -2.52
N GLU A 30 -12.93 6.01 -2.38
CA GLU A 30 -13.97 6.71 -3.14
C GLU A 30 -13.68 6.65 -4.64
N TYR A 31 -12.46 7.04 -5.04
CA TYR A 31 -11.97 6.90 -6.41
C TYR A 31 -12.15 5.47 -6.93
N TRP A 32 -11.69 4.46 -6.18
CA TRP A 32 -11.69 3.08 -6.68
C TRP A 32 -13.11 2.54 -6.85
N ARG A 33 -14.03 2.89 -5.94
CA ARG A 33 -15.46 2.56 -6.07
C ARG A 33 -16.09 3.22 -7.30
N GLU A 34 -15.79 4.49 -7.54
CA GLU A 34 -16.27 5.22 -8.73
C GLU A 34 -15.69 4.63 -10.02
N TYR A 35 -14.39 4.30 -10.03
CA TYR A 35 -13.73 3.66 -11.16
C TYR A 35 -14.45 2.35 -11.56
N ILE A 36 -14.79 1.51 -10.59
CA ILE A 36 -15.56 0.27 -10.83
C ILE A 36 -16.96 0.59 -11.37
N ARG A 37 -17.67 1.56 -10.78
CA ARG A 37 -19.03 1.96 -11.20
C ARG A 37 -19.05 2.55 -12.62
N ASN A 38 -17.99 3.22 -13.02
CA ASN A 38 -17.83 3.85 -14.33
C ASN A 38 -17.23 2.90 -15.39
N GLY A 39 -17.39 1.59 -15.22
CA GLY A 39 -16.94 0.60 -16.20
C GLY A 39 -15.41 0.52 -16.31
N HIS A 40 -14.70 0.66 -15.19
CA HIS A 40 -13.24 0.68 -15.13
C HIS A 40 -12.61 1.86 -15.87
N SER A 41 -13.17 3.05 -15.69
CA SER A 41 -12.66 4.30 -16.28
C SER A 41 -12.74 5.46 -15.28
N SER A 42 -11.77 6.37 -15.34
CA SER A 42 -11.77 7.61 -14.55
C SER A 42 -10.98 8.69 -15.27
N SER A 43 -11.39 9.95 -15.12
CA SER A 43 -10.63 11.12 -15.59
C SER A 43 -9.32 11.30 -14.84
N ARG A 44 -9.20 10.76 -13.62
CA ARG A 44 -7.95 10.72 -12.83
C ARG A 44 -6.97 9.65 -13.32
N GLY A 45 -7.32 8.89 -14.36
CA GLY A 45 -6.54 7.76 -14.83
C GLY A 45 -6.65 6.54 -13.93
N CYS A 46 -5.70 5.62 -14.07
CA CYS A 46 -5.55 4.42 -13.26
C CYS A 46 -4.64 4.70 -12.05
N LEU A 47 -5.22 4.78 -10.85
CA LEU A 47 -4.51 5.00 -9.60
C LEU A 47 -4.33 3.68 -8.85
N TYR A 48 -3.14 3.45 -8.32
CA TYR A 48 -2.77 2.20 -7.66
C TYR A 48 -2.03 2.47 -6.35
N LEU A 49 -2.59 2.01 -5.22
CA LEU A 49 -1.92 2.11 -3.93
C LEU A 49 -0.79 1.09 -3.87
N LYS A 50 0.43 1.59 -3.62
CA LYS A 50 1.66 0.80 -3.73
C LYS A 50 2.69 1.21 -2.69
N ASP A 51 3.36 0.21 -2.12
CA ASP A 51 4.44 0.36 -1.13
C ASP A 51 3.93 0.97 0.19
N TRP A 52 2.71 0.61 0.62
CA TRP A 52 2.17 1.07 1.90
C TRP A 52 2.68 0.22 3.06
N HIS A 53 3.44 0.85 3.95
CA HIS A 53 3.95 0.29 5.21
C HIS A 53 2.85 0.24 6.29
N LEU A 54 1.85 -0.63 6.10
CA LEU A 54 0.70 -0.74 7.01
C LEU A 54 1.13 -1.05 8.45
N SER A 55 2.09 -1.96 8.62
CA SER A 55 2.61 -2.36 9.94
C SER A 55 3.22 -1.19 10.71
N ARG A 56 3.74 -0.17 10.02
CA ARG A 56 4.35 1.04 10.62
C ARG A 56 3.43 2.24 10.68
N SER A 57 2.24 2.18 10.09
CA SER A 57 1.29 3.29 10.02
C SER A 57 0.78 3.79 11.39
N GLY A 58 1.03 3.04 12.47
CA GLY A 58 0.50 3.32 13.81
C GLY A 58 -0.99 2.97 13.96
N LEU A 59 -1.65 2.49 12.89
CA LEU A 59 -3.04 2.07 12.91
C LEU A 59 -3.25 0.72 13.60
N ILE A 60 -2.18 -0.09 13.66
CA ILE A 60 -2.20 -1.45 14.23
C ILE A 60 -1.29 -1.44 15.45
N PRO A 61 -1.80 -1.80 16.64
CA PRO A 61 -0.95 -1.94 17.82
C PRO A 61 0.16 -2.96 17.58
N LYS A 62 1.36 -2.70 18.12
CA LYS A 62 2.53 -3.59 17.93
C LYS A 62 2.24 -5.05 18.28
N PHE A 63 1.45 -5.30 19.33
CA PHE A 63 1.09 -6.65 19.76
C PHE A 63 0.13 -7.38 18.81
N GLN A 64 -0.44 -6.70 17.81
CA GLN A 64 -1.32 -7.28 16.77
C GLN A 64 -0.69 -7.22 15.38
N GLN A 65 0.57 -6.79 15.24
CA GLN A 65 1.22 -6.73 13.92
C GLN A 65 1.30 -8.12 13.25
N GLN A 66 1.39 -9.19 14.03
CA GLN A 66 1.39 -10.58 13.51
C GLN A 66 0.00 -11.05 13.06
N ASP A 67 -1.07 -10.34 13.44
CA ASP A 67 -2.45 -10.68 13.04
C ASP A 67 -2.81 -10.11 11.66
N VAL A 68 -1.97 -9.24 11.09
CA VAL A 68 -2.23 -8.57 9.81
C VAL A 68 -2.15 -9.54 8.63
N TYR A 69 -1.18 -10.45 8.68
CA TYR A 69 -0.98 -11.50 7.68
C TYR A 69 -0.15 -12.64 8.26
N THR A 70 -0.26 -13.82 7.66
CA THR A 70 0.59 -14.96 8.00
C THR A 70 1.61 -15.19 6.90
N THR A 71 2.90 -15.21 7.24
CA THR A 71 3.98 -15.53 6.30
C THR A 71 3.93 -17.03 5.96
N PRO A 72 3.89 -17.43 4.67
CA PRO A 72 4.00 -18.83 4.31
C PRO A 72 5.32 -19.44 4.79
N VAL A 73 5.33 -20.72 5.15
CA VAL A 73 6.49 -21.40 5.78
C VAL A 73 7.80 -21.25 5.01
N TYR A 74 7.75 -21.22 3.68
CA TYR A 74 8.95 -21.09 2.84
C TYR A 74 9.56 -19.68 2.86
N PHE A 75 8.82 -18.68 3.34
CA PHE A 75 9.28 -17.29 3.50
C PHE A 75 9.46 -16.90 4.97
N SER A 76 9.33 -17.84 5.91
CA SER A 76 9.40 -17.51 7.35
C SER A 76 10.81 -17.19 7.82
N SER A 77 11.85 -17.56 7.07
CA SER A 77 13.24 -17.18 7.33
C SER A 77 13.52 -15.81 6.71
N ASP A 78 12.98 -14.76 7.32
CA ASP A 78 13.03 -13.38 6.83
C ASP A 78 13.98 -12.52 7.67
N TRP A 79 15.28 -12.77 7.48
CA TRP A 79 16.33 -12.06 8.20
C TRP A 79 16.24 -10.52 8.05
N LEU A 80 15.77 -10.04 6.89
CA LEU A 80 15.67 -8.61 6.63
C LEU A 80 14.64 -7.97 7.56
N ASN A 81 13.42 -8.52 7.62
CA ASN A 81 12.41 -8.00 8.52
C ASN A 81 12.75 -8.28 10.00
N GLU A 82 13.44 -9.37 10.33
CA GLU A 82 13.95 -9.62 11.69
C GLU A 82 14.91 -8.51 12.15
N TYR A 83 15.82 -8.07 11.27
CA TYR A 83 16.72 -6.95 11.56
C TYR A 83 15.93 -5.64 11.77
N TRP A 84 14.99 -5.33 10.87
CA TRP A 84 14.21 -4.09 10.94
C TRP A 84 13.26 -4.04 12.14
N ASP A 85 12.74 -5.19 12.57
CA ASP A 85 11.96 -5.30 13.81
C ASP A 85 12.80 -4.98 15.04
N ALA A 86 14.08 -5.37 15.05
CA ALA A 86 15.01 -5.11 16.14
C ALA A 86 15.40 -3.62 16.25
N VAL A 87 15.64 -2.94 15.11
CA VAL A 87 16.02 -1.52 15.10
C VAL A 87 14.82 -0.56 15.05
N ALA A 88 13.63 -1.07 14.70
CA ALA A 88 12.36 -0.35 14.61
C ALA A 88 12.34 0.86 13.64
N GLU A 89 13.27 0.94 12.68
CA GLU A 89 13.38 2.06 11.74
C GLU A 89 12.55 1.89 10.46
N ASP A 90 12.41 0.66 9.96
CA ASP A 90 11.69 0.37 8.72
C ASP A 90 10.95 -0.98 8.79
N ASP A 91 10.33 -1.39 7.69
CA ASP A 91 9.81 -2.73 7.43
C ASP A 91 9.77 -3.01 5.91
N PHE A 92 9.91 -4.27 5.54
CA PHE A 92 9.78 -4.73 4.16
C PHE A 92 8.48 -5.52 3.98
N ARG A 93 7.36 -4.95 4.45
CA ARG A 93 6.02 -5.55 4.43
C ARG A 93 5.02 -4.55 3.83
N PHE A 94 4.80 -4.69 2.54
CA PHE A 94 4.04 -3.72 1.76
C PHE A 94 2.62 -4.20 1.48
N VAL A 95 1.68 -3.26 1.53
CA VAL A 95 0.32 -3.45 1.02
C VAL A 95 0.20 -2.82 -0.37
N TYR A 96 -0.43 -3.57 -1.27
CA TYR A 96 -0.75 -3.16 -2.64
C TYR A 96 -2.24 -3.33 -2.86
N MET A 97 -2.88 -2.34 -3.49
CA MET A 97 -4.28 -2.45 -3.88
C MET A 97 -4.62 -1.48 -5.01
N GLY A 98 -5.53 -1.89 -5.88
CA GLY A 98 -5.96 -1.04 -6.97
C GLY A 98 -6.77 -1.80 -8.02
N PRO A 99 -7.27 -1.08 -9.02
CA PRO A 99 -8.03 -1.64 -10.11
C PRO A 99 -7.20 -2.62 -10.94
N LYS A 100 -7.90 -3.49 -11.68
CA LYS A 100 -7.29 -4.29 -12.73
C LYS A 100 -6.73 -3.35 -13.81
N GLY A 101 -5.45 -3.50 -14.12
CA GLY A 101 -4.81 -2.86 -15.28
C GLY A 101 -5.00 -3.64 -16.58
#